data_AF-A0A6J6I262-F1
#
_entry.id   AF-A0A6J6I262-F1
#
_cell.length_a   1.000
_cell.length_b   1.000
_cell.length_c   1.000
_cell.angle_alpha   90.00
_cell.angle_beta   90.00
_cell.angle_gamma   90.00
#
_symmetry.space_group_name_H-M   'P 1'
#
loop_
_entity.id
_entity.type
_entity.pdbx_description
1 polymer ?
#
loop_
_entity_poly.entity_id
_entity_poly.type
_entity_poly.pdbx_seq_one_letter_code
_entity_poly.pdbx_strand_id
1 'polypeptide(L)' 'MPANFREIQEALQVVSGSPTSEELATLIAVLEAAHAEEEATAKGFERPLKSSWSRNVAQLRQPIVPGAGQWRGAYRSGLN' A
#
# COMPACT_ATOMS: atom_id res chain seq x y z
N MET A 1 19.48 11.63 17.64
CA MET A 1 18.33 12.14 16.88
C MET A 1 17.97 11.09 15.85
N PRO A 2 16.73 10.55 15.86
CA PRO A 2 16.26 9.64 14.81
C PRO A 2 16.32 10.35 13.44
N ALA A 3 16.47 9.59 12.35
CA ALA A 3 16.62 10.15 11.00
C ALA A 3 15.40 10.98 10.56
N ASN A 4 14.20 10.62 11.03
CA ASN A 4 12.91 11.17 10.61
C ASN A 4 12.70 12.64 11.04
N PHE A 5 13.41 13.12 12.07
CA PHE A 5 13.28 14.50 12.57
C PHE A 5 13.64 15.54 11.50
N ARG A 6 14.74 15.29 10.77
CA ARG A 6 15.22 16.21 9.74
C ARG A 6 14.31 16.21 8.52
N GLU A 7 13.77 15.06 8.15
CA GLU A 7 12.87 14.94 7.00
C GLU A 7 11.57 15.72 7.22
N ILE A 8 10.96 15.60 8.40
CA ILE A 8 9.75 16.35 8.75
C ILE A 8 10.04 17.86 8.81
N GLN A 9 11.20 18.25 9.34
CA GLN A 9 11.60 19.65 9.43
C GLN A 9 11.85 20.28 8.04
N GLU A 10 12.45 19.54 7.11
CA GLU A 10 12.69 19.99 5.74
C GLU A 10 11.40 20.10 4.91
N ALA A 11 10.39 19.28 5.22
CA ALA A 11 9.09 19.29 4.55
C ALA A 11 8.12 20.36 5.10
N LEU A 12 8.39 20.94 6.27
CA LEU A 12 7.50 21.87 6.95
C LEU A 12 7.72 23.33 6.50
N GLN A 13 6.65 24.00 6.08
CA GLN A 13 6.66 25.41 5.73
C GLN A 13 5.65 26.22 6.56
N VAL A 14 6.12 27.28 7.22
CA VAL A 14 5.24 28.25 7.90
C VAL A 14 4.75 29.25 6.86
N VAL A 15 3.46 29.20 6.52
CA VAL A 15 2.84 30.08 5.51
C VAL A 15 2.26 31.36 6.13
N SER A 16 1.93 31.34 7.43
CA SER A 16 1.38 32.48 8.15
C SER A 16 1.71 32.43 9.65
N GLY A 17 1.78 33.59 10.30
CA GLY A 17 2.09 33.72 11.72
C GLY A 17 3.58 33.73 12.01
N SER A 18 3.93 33.85 13.29
CA SER A 18 5.32 33.83 13.78
C SER A 18 5.42 32.88 14.99
N PRO A 19 5.33 31.56 14.77
CA PRO A 19 5.43 30.60 15.86
C PRO A 19 6.82 30.68 16.50
N THR A 20 6.85 30.52 17.81
CA THR A 20 8.11 30.45 18.56
C THR A 20 8.83 29.13 18.27
N SER A 21 10.14 29.09 18.55
CA SER A 21 10.94 27.87 18.38
C SER A 21 10.44 26.71 19.25
N GLU A 22 9.87 27.00 20.42
CA GLU A 22 9.34 26.00 21.35
C GLU A 22 8.03 25.39 20.86
N GLU A 23 7.13 26.20 20.31
CA GLU A 23 5.89 25.73 19.68
C GLU A 23 6.17 24.86 18.45
N LEU A 24 7.13 25.26 17.61
CA LEU A 24 7.56 24.45 16.46
C LEU A 24 8.16 23.12 16.90
N ALA A 25 9.02 23.11 17.92
CA ALA A 25 9.59 21.88 18.45
C ALA A 25 8.52 20.94 18.99
N THR A 26 7.51 21.48 19.67
CA THR A 26 6.39 20.71 20.21
C THR A 26 5.55 20.10 19.07
N LEU A 27 5.24 20.86 18.03
CA LEU A 27 4.52 20.36 16.86
C LEU A 27 5.29 19.24 16.15
N ILE A 28 6.59 19.40 15.94
CA ILE A 28 7.42 18.37 15.32
C ILE A 28 7.40 17.09 16.16
N ALA A 29 7.56 17.20 17.50
CA ALA A 29 7.51 16.04 18.38
C ALA A 29 6.16 15.30 18.34
N VAL A 30 5.04 16.03 18.22
CA VAL A 30 3.71 15.43 18.07
C VAL A 30 3.57 14.72 16.72
N LEU A 31 4.02 15.35 15.63
CA LEU A 31 4.00 14.75 14.30
C LEU A 31 4.87 13.48 14.22
N GLU A 32 6.04 13.49 14.85
CA GLU A 32 6.91 12.31 14.94
C GLU A 32 6.23 11.16 15.69
N ALA A 33 5.59 11.45 16.83
CA ALA A 33 4.89 10.43 17.60
C ALA A 33 3.74 9.80 16.78
N ALA A 34 2.96 10.63 16.08
CA ALA A 34 1.89 10.17 15.21
C ALA A 34 2.43 9.34 14.02
N HIS A 35 3.53 9.78 13.41
CA HIS A 35 4.16 9.08 12.29
C HIS A 35 4.73 7.72 12.72
N ALA A 36 5.37 7.64 13.89
CA ALA A 36 5.88 6.38 14.43
C ALA A 36 4.75 5.37 14.73
N GLU A 37 3.59 5.85 15.20
CA GLU A 37 2.40 5.01 15.37
C GLU A 37 1.85 4.52 14.03
N GLU A 38 1.81 5.39 13.01
CA GLU A 38 1.41 5.02 11.65
C GLU A 38 2.35 3.97 11.06
N GLU A 39 3.67 4.12 11.18
CA GLU A 39 4.64 3.11 10.74
C GLU A 39 4.48 1.78 11.48
N ALA A 40 4.25 1.82 12.80
CA ALA A 40 4.06 0.61 13.60
C ALA A 40 2.74 -0.13 13.28
N THR A 41 1.71 0.62 12.87
CA THR A 41 0.39 0.08 12.52
C THR A 41 0.19 -0.14 11.02
N ALA A 42 1.13 0.33 10.19
CA ALA A 42 1.14 0.12 8.77
C ALA A 42 1.22 -1.38 8.46
N LYS A 43 0.05 -1.97 8.19
CA LYS A 43 -0.03 -3.26 7.51
C LYS A 43 0.57 -3.01 6.14
N GLY A 44 1.73 -3.62 5.87
CA GLY A 44 2.46 -3.44 4.61
C GLY A 44 1.53 -3.49 3.41
N PHE A 45 1.88 -2.77 2.33
CA PHE A 45 1.02 -2.60 1.16
C PHE A 45 0.41 -3.92 0.68
N GLU A 46 -0.88 -4.12 0.96
CA GLU A 46 -1.64 -5.18 0.34
C GLU A 46 -1.92 -4.74 -1.10
N ARG A 47 -1.26 -5.39 -2.06
CA ARG A 47 -1.53 -5.12 -3.48
C ARG A 47 -3.00 -5.47 -3.71
N PRO A 48 -3.86 -4.52 -4.11
CA PRO A 48 -5.24 -4.83 -4.38
C PRO A 48 -5.28 -5.89 -5.48
N LEU A 49 -6.00 -7.00 -5.25
CA LEU A 49 -6.19 -8.01 -6.28
C LEU A 49 -6.82 -7.33 -7.49
N LYS A 50 -6.10 -7.30 -8.60
CA LYS A 50 -6.60 -6.69 -9.83
C LYS A 50 -7.71 -7.59 -10.37
N SER A 51 -8.89 -7.00 -10.58
CA SER A 51 -10.02 -7.70 -11.16
C SER A 51 -9.62 -8.41 -12.46
N SER A 52 -9.93 -9.70 -12.56
CA SER A 52 -9.70 -10.50 -13.76
C SER A 52 -10.77 -10.29 -14.84
N TRP A 53 -11.81 -9.50 -14.58
CA TRP A 53 -12.94 -9.27 -15.50
C TRP A 53 -12.55 -8.55 -16.79
N SER A 54 -11.48 -7.75 -16.78
CA SER A 54 -10.97 -7.08 -17.99
C SER A 54 -10.00 -7.94 -18.80
N ARG A 55 -9.65 -9.15 -18.33
CA ARG A 55 -8.74 -10.05 -19.05
C ARG A 55 -9.47 -10.68 -20.22
N ASN A 56 -8.76 -10.85 -21.33
CA ASN A 56 -9.32 -11.55 -22.48
C ASN A 56 -9.61 -13.02 -22.12
N VAL A 57 -10.90 -13.37 -22.05
CA VAL A 57 -11.34 -14.71 -21.65
C VAL A 57 -10.93 -15.79 -22.67
N ALA A 58 -10.78 -15.43 -23.96
CA ALA A 58 -10.36 -16.38 -24.98
C ALA A 58 -8.91 -16.86 -24.81
N GLN A 59 -8.04 -16.04 -24.20
CA GLN A 59 -6.69 -16.47 -23.83
C GLN A 59 -6.66 -17.40 -22.61
N LEU A 60 -7.69 -17.36 -21.77
CA LEU A 60 -7.75 -18.12 -20.51
C LEU A 60 -8.48 -19.47 -20.66
N ARG A 61 -9.39 -19.58 -21.63
CA ARG A 61 -10.13 -20.82 -21.90
C ARG A 61 -9.33 -21.73 -22.83
N GLN A 62 -8.90 -22.87 -22.34
CA GLN A 62 -8.40 -23.96 -23.18
C GLN A 62 -9.59 -24.81 -23.69
N PRO A 63 -9.47 -25.42 -24.88
CA PRO A 63 -10.49 -26.33 -25.38
C PRO A 63 -10.71 -27.50 -24.41
N ILE A 64 -11.96 -27.83 -24.14
CA ILE A 64 -12.33 -28.98 -23.30
C ILE A 64 -12.18 -30.24 -24.15
N VAL A 65 -11.21 -31.08 -23.80
CA VAL A 65 -10.99 -32.36 -24.47
C VAL A 65 -11.97 -33.40 -23.92
N PRO A 66 -12.67 -34.19 -24.76
CA PRO A 66 -13.50 -35.30 -24.28
C PRO A 66 -12.65 -36.38 -23.58
N GLY A 67 -13.14 -36.91 -22.46
CA GLY A 67 -12.50 -38.04 -21.78
C GLY A 67 -12.73 -38.06 -20.27
N ALA A 68 -12.44 -39.20 -19.64
CA ALA A 68 -12.55 -39.35 -18.20
C ALA A 68 -11.62 -38.37 -17.48
N GLY A 69 -12.17 -37.58 -16.54
CA GLY A 69 -11.41 -36.61 -15.75
C GLY A 69 -11.03 -35.30 -16.47
N GLN A 70 -11.21 -35.21 -17.79
CA GLN A 70 -10.79 -34.03 -18.57
C GLN A 70 -11.55 -32.75 -18.18
N TRP A 71 -12.81 -32.88 -17.76
CA TRP A 71 -13.61 -31.78 -17.25
C TRP A 71 -13.01 -31.14 -15.97
N ARG A 72 -12.44 -31.95 -15.08
CA ARG A 72 -11.74 -31.46 -13.88
C ARG A 72 -10.35 -30.91 -14.23
N GLY A 73 -9.66 -31.51 -15.20
CA GLY A 73 -8.34 -31.06 -15.65
C GLY A 73 -8.36 -29.72 -16.41
N ALA A 74 -9.50 -29.33 -16.97
CA ALA A 74 -9.67 -28.04 -17.66
C ALA A 74 -9.65 -26.82 -16.71
N TYR A 75 -9.82 -27.03 -15.40
CA TYR A 75 -9.77 -25.96 -14.40
C TYR A 75 -8.37 -25.87 -13.77
N ARG A 76 -7.68 -24.73 -13.93
CA ARG A 76 -6.41 -24.46 -13.24
C ARG A 76 -6.66 -23.48 -12.10
N SER A 77 -6.50 -23.94 -10.86
CA SER A 77 -6.45 -23.06 -9.70
C SER A 77 -5.13 -22.28 -9.71
N GLY A 78 -5.16 -20.96 -9.52
CA GLY A 78 -3.95 -20.15 -9.25
C GLY A 78 -3.57 -19.08 -10.29
N LEU A 79 -4.52 -18.41 -10.94
CA LEU A 79 -4.23 -17.21 -11.77
C LEU A 79 -4.60 -15.87 -11.08
N ASN A 80 -4.70 -15.88 -9.75
CA ASN A 80 -4.94 -14.69 -8.92
C ASN A 80 -3.62 -14.18 -8.34
#